data_AF-A0A4R3LTC9-F1
#
_entry.id   AF-A0A4R3LTC9-F1
#
_cell.length_a   1.000
_cell.length_b   1.000
_cell.length_c   1.000
_cell.angle_alpha   90.00
_cell.angle_beta   90.00
_cell.angle_gamma   90.00
#
_symmetry.space_group_name_H-M   'P 1'
#
loop_
_entity.id
_entity.type
_entity.pdbx_description
1 polymer ?
#
loop_
_entity_poly.entity_id
_entity_poly.type
_entity_poly.pdbx_seq_one_letter_code
_entity_poly.pdbx_strand_id
1 'polypeptide(L)'
;MSSTRMRRLESRDMSNLPPKSPRSKQPKARSAAGRKVIQQNLSDGARISEGVPDAIKLAMADALMVFSEMEMSAEHFIWDVLGLSADDGKLVTQIETKEKIELAKKLSHRYGLPLHRHARTTADAWSAIRLAVEARNKMAHGIWRMIDGETPIVVSYRIPIEAGRINSEHFPLDRIEAVTSACLRAKKLFDALCARIATEGRPKPPVPAPTPNDPEFSKSDEWS
;
A
#
# COMPACT_ATOMS: atom_id res chain seq x y z
N MET A 1 -59.47 39.58 6.23
CA MET A 1 -58.05 39.86 6.56
C MET A 1 -57.27 38.55 6.57
N SER A 2 -56.49 38.27 5.53
CA SER A 2 -55.36 37.32 5.57
C SER A 2 -54.55 37.50 4.29
N SER A 3 -53.35 38.05 4.47
CA SER A 3 -52.42 38.46 3.44
C SER A 3 -51.46 37.32 3.14
N THR A 4 -51.61 36.69 1.97
CA THR A 4 -50.71 35.64 1.48
C THR A 4 -49.48 36.30 0.85
N ARG A 5 -48.39 36.37 1.61
CA ARG A 5 -47.12 36.96 1.19
C ARG A 5 -46.32 35.94 0.37
N MET A 6 -46.31 36.09 -0.96
CA MET A 6 -45.37 35.37 -1.82
C MET A 6 -43.93 35.79 -1.50
N ARG A 7 -43.07 34.83 -1.12
CA ARG A 7 -41.62 35.05 -1.02
C ARG A 7 -40.98 34.79 -2.37
N ARG A 8 -40.35 35.84 -2.92
CA ARG A 8 -39.37 35.74 -4.02
C ARG A 8 -38.20 34.86 -3.58
N LEU A 9 -37.86 33.86 -4.38
CA LEU A 9 -36.57 33.17 -4.31
C LEU A 9 -35.54 34.08 -4.98
N GLU A 10 -34.61 34.59 -4.19
CA GLU A 10 -33.43 35.31 -4.68
C GLU A 10 -32.43 34.29 -5.23
N SER A 11 -32.14 34.42 -6.52
CA SER A 11 -31.08 33.72 -7.23
C SER A 11 -29.72 34.13 -6.63
N ARG A 12 -29.09 33.26 -5.86
CA ARG A 12 -27.72 33.46 -5.38
C ARG A 12 -26.75 33.29 -6.55
N ASP A 13 -26.16 34.40 -6.96
CA ASP A 13 -25.04 34.48 -7.89
C ASP A 13 -23.81 33.75 -7.30
N MET A 14 -23.35 32.71 -7.97
CA MET A 14 -22.25 31.82 -7.54
C MET A 14 -20.90 32.18 -8.20
N SER A 15 -20.79 33.38 -8.79
CA SER A 15 -19.65 33.77 -9.62
C SER A 15 -18.38 34.24 -8.87
N ASN A 16 -18.37 34.26 -7.53
CA ASN A 16 -17.23 34.78 -6.75
C ASN A 16 -16.67 33.76 -5.73
N LEU A 17 -16.30 32.56 -6.18
CA LEU A 17 -15.40 31.69 -5.40
C LEU A 17 -13.96 31.89 -5.85
N PRO A 18 -13.02 32.26 -4.95
CA PRO A 18 -11.61 32.40 -5.32
C PRO A 18 -11.05 31.05 -5.81
N PRO A 19 -10.12 31.05 -6.78
CA PRO A 19 -9.51 29.83 -7.28
C PRO A 19 -8.83 29.10 -6.12
N LYS A 20 -9.22 27.84 -5.90
CA LYS A 20 -8.58 26.96 -4.92
C LYS A 20 -7.11 26.79 -5.33
N SER A 21 -6.21 27.46 -4.61
CA SER A 21 -4.78 27.24 -4.75
C SER A 21 -4.45 25.77 -4.45
N PRO A 22 -3.59 25.12 -5.25
CA PRO A 22 -3.22 23.74 -5.03
C PRO A 22 -2.55 23.64 -3.65
N ARG A 23 -3.15 22.83 -2.76
CA ARG A 23 -2.55 22.46 -1.47
C ARG A 23 -1.24 21.73 -1.74
N SER A 24 -0.12 22.43 -1.77
CA SER A 24 1.20 21.82 -1.68
C SER A 24 1.34 21.27 -0.27
N LYS A 25 1.13 19.96 -0.11
CA LYS A 25 1.55 19.27 1.11
C LYS A 25 3.07 19.30 1.12
N GLN A 26 3.67 20.04 2.06
CA GLN A 26 5.10 19.92 2.31
C GLN A 26 5.42 18.45 2.63
N PRO A 27 6.40 17.83 1.96
CA PRO A 27 6.79 16.48 2.26
C PRO A 27 7.37 16.43 3.67
N LYS A 28 6.77 15.64 4.56
CA LYS A 28 7.38 15.29 5.85
C LYS A 28 8.72 14.64 5.56
N ALA A 29 9.81 15.21 6.08
CA ALA A 29 11.13 14.60 6.14
C ALA A 29 11.05 13.34 7.00
N ARG A 30 10.66 12.22 6.40
CA ARG A 30 10.81 10.91 7.00
C ARG A 30 12.22 10.43 6.69
N SER A 31 12.98 10.25 7.76
CA SER A 31 14.15 9.40 7.86
C SER A 31 13.90 8.09 7.11
N ALA A 32 14.28 8.07 5.83
CA ALA A 32 14.54 6.84 5.11
C ALA A 32 16.00 6.53 5.43
N ALA A 33 16.24 5.46 6.19
CA ALA A 33 17.49 4.74 6.09
C ALA A 33 17.62 4.31 4.61
N GLY A 34 18.21 5.21 3.83
CA GLY A 34 18.11 5.25 2.38
C GLY A 34 18.93 4.12 1.80
N ARG A 35 18.25 3.10 1.30
CA ARG A 35 18.83 2.22 0.28
C ARG A 35 19.20 3.14 -0.88
N LYS A 36 20.49 3.22 -1.22
CA LYS A 36 21.04 4.04 -2.31
C LYS A 36 20.14 3.94 -3.53
N VAL A 37 19.55 5.07 -3.93
CA VAL A 37 19.07 5.23 -5.31
C VAL A 37 20.32 5.00 -6.17
N ILE A 38 20.36 3.89 -6.90
CA ILE A 38 21.47 3.62 -7.82
C ILE A 38 21.21 4.52 -9.03
N GLN A 39 21.63 5.77 -8.94
CA GLN A 39 21.86 6.59 -10.12
C GLN A 39 23.09 6.00 -10.79
N GLN A 40 22.90 5.30 -11.91
CA GLN A 40 24.01 5.02 -12.80
C GLN A 40 24.40 6.34 -13.48
N ASN A 41 25.70 6.63 -13.54
CA ASN A 41 26.22 7.74 -14.33
C ASN A 41 25.99 7.41 -15.81
N LEU A 42 24.96 7.99 -16.40
CA LEU A 42 24.71 7.92 -17.83
C LEU A 42 25.70 8.86 -18.53
N SER A 43 26.24 8.43 -19.67
CA SER A 43 27.09 9.31 -20.49
C SER A 43 26.27 10.46 -21.07
N ASP A 44 26.91 11.60 -21.35
CA ASP A 44 26.26 12.79 -21.95
C ASP A 44 25.60 12.52 -23.32
N GLY A 45 25.90 11.37 -23.96
CA GLY A 45 25.33 10.95 -25.24
C GLY A 45 24.07 10.08 -25.14
N ALA A 46 23.58 9.77 -23.93
CA ALA A 46 22.49 8.83 -23.73
C ALA A 46 21.16 9.32 -24.33
N ARG A 47 20.51 8.49 -25.15
CA ARG A 47 19.25 8.81 -25.85
C ARG A 47 18.07 8.14 -25.17
N ILE A 48 16.98 8.89 -24.97
CA ILE A 48 15.72 8.36 -24.45
C ILE A 48 14.86 7.89 -25.62
N SER A 49 14.46 6.61 -25.63
CA SER A 49 13.48 6.08 -26.58
C SER A 49 12.17 5.68 -25.90
N GLU A 50 11.07 5.79 -26.65
CA GLU A 50 9.71 5.58 -26.12
C GLU A 50 9.22 4.12 -26.19
N GLY A 51 9.91 3.26 -26.94
CA GLY A 51 9.57 1.84 -27.08
C GLY A 51 10.15 0.99 -25.95
N VAL A 52 9.29 0.50 -25.05
CA VAL A 52 9.65 -0.53 -24.06
C VAL A 52 9.67 -1.92 -24.74
N PRO A 53 10.70 -2.75 -24.55
CA PRO A 53 10.74 -4.11 -25.08
C PRO A 53 9.57 -4.98 -24.60
N ASP A 54 9.08 -5.87 -25.46
CA ASP A 54 7.93 -6.72 -25.14
C ASP A 54 8.18 -7.66 -23.96
N ALA A 55 9.41 -8.14 -23.79
CA ALA A 55 9.79 -8.94 -22.63
C ALA A 55 9.56 -8.21 -21.29
N ILE A 56 9.85 -6.90 -21.24
CA ILE A 56 9.60 -6.07 -20.06
C ILE A 56 8.08 -5.90 -19.85
N LYS A 57 7.31 -5.65 -20.92
CA LYS A 57 5.85 -5.52 -20.84
C LYS A 57 5.19 -6.79 -20.31
N LEU A 58 5.59 -7.95 -20.83
CA LEU A 58 5.09 -9.26 -20.38
C LEU A 58 5.43 -9.51 -18.92
N ALA A 59 6.71 -9.31 -18.53
CA ALA A 59 7.13 -9.48 -17.15
C ALA A 59 6.39 -8.52 -16.18
N MET A 60 6.12 -7.28 -16.61
CA MET A 60 5.31 -6.35 -15.83
C MET A 60 3.86 -6.85 -15.67
N ALA A 61 3.24 -7.33 -16.74
CA ALA A 61 1.89 -7.87 -16.68
C ALA A 61 1.81 -9.05 -15.69
N ASP A 62 2.75 -9.98 -15.76
CA ASP A 62 2.86 -11.11 -14.84
C ASP A 62 3.05 -10.65 -13.39
N ALA A 63 3.97 -9.70 -13.17
CA ALA A 63 4.21 -9.14 -11.84
C ALA A 63 2.95 -8.46 -11.26
N LEU A 64 2.18 -7.75 -12.09
CA LEU A 64 0.93 -7.09 -11.68
C LEU A 64 -0.16 -8.11 -11.35
N MET A 65 -0.33 -9.15 -12.17
CA MET A 65 -1.30 -10.21 -11.92
C MET A 65 -1.00 -10.94 -10.61
N VAL A 66 0.25 -11.39 -10.44
CA VAL A 66 0.69 -12.09 -9.23
C VAL A 66 0.60 -11.19 -7.99
N PHE A 67 0.87 -9.89 -8.13
CA PHE A 67 0.67 -8.94 -7.04
C PHE A 67 -0.81 -8.87 -6.64
N SER A 68 -1.73 -8.79 -7.60
CA SER A 68 -3.18 -8.78 -7.33
C SER A 68 -3.65 -10.06 -6.64
N GLU A 69 -3.14 -11.23 -7.03
CA GLU A 69 -3.43 -12.48 -6.32
C GLU A 69 -2.93 -12.48 -4.88
N MET A 70 -1.71 -11.98 -4.65
CA MET A 70 -1.14 -11.84 -3.30
C MET A 70 -1.93 -10.86 -2.44
N GLU A 71 -2.41 -9.76 -3.03
CA GLU A 71 -3.28 -8.79 -2.37
C GLU A 71 -4.62 -9.43 -1.96
N MET A 72 -5.24 -10.22 -2.85
CA MET A 72 -6.45 -10.98 -2.53
C MET A 72 -6.24 -11.97 -1.38
N SER A 73 -5.13 -12.71 -1.36
CA SER A 73 -4.82 -13.60 -0.24
C SER A 73 -4.63 -12.84 1.08
N ALA A 74 -4.06 -11.64 1.03
CA ALA A 74 -3.97 -10.77 2.21
C ALA A 74 -5.34 -10.29 2.69
N GLU A 75 -6.28 -9.99 1.78
CA GLU A 75 -7.67 -9.64 2.12
C GLU A 75 -8.41 -10.80 2.78
N HIS A 76 -8.33 -12.01 2.19
CA HIS A 76 -8.93 -13.20 2.78
C HIS A 76 -8.39 -13.45 4.18
N PHE A 77 -7.08 -13.30 4.37
CA PHE A 77 -6.48 -13.38 5.70
C PHE A 77 -7.08 -12.36 6.68
N ILE A 78 -7.28 -11.10 6.25
CA ILE A 78 -7.93 -10.07 7.08
C ILE A 78 -9.35 -10.51 7.45
N TRP A 79 -10.12 -11.01 6.48
CA TRP A 79 -11.50 -11.44 6.70
C TRP A 79 -11.58 -12.64 7.64
N ASP A 80 -10.74 -13.65 7.43
CA ASP A 80 -10.68 -14.87 8.24
C ASP A 80 -10.30 -14.57 9.69
N VAL A 81 -9.29 -13.72 9.91
CA VAL A 81 -8.86 -13.33 11.27
C VAL A 81 -9.95 -12.53 12.00
N LEU A 82 -10.68 -11.68 11.28
CA LEU A 82 -11.77 -10.88 11.84
C LEU A 82 -13.09 -11.66 11.92
N GLY A 83 -13.19 -12.84 11.29
CA GLY A 83 -14.41 -13.64 11.20
C GLY A 83 -15.51 -12.91 10.43
N LEU A 84 -15.15 -12.21 9.36
CA LEU A 84 -16.09 -11.47 8.52
C LEU A 84 -16.64 -12.36 7.40
N SER A 85 -17.89 -12.09 7.02
CA SER A 85 -18.42 -12.61 5.76
C SER A 85 -17.68 -11.99 4.57
N ALA A 86 -17.79 -12.57 3.37
CA ALA A 86 -17.19 -12.00 2.18
C ALA A 86 -17.72 -10.59 1.85
N ASP A 87 -18.98 -10.30 2.18
CA ASP A 87 -19.59 -9.00 1.89
C ASP A 87 -19.15 -7.94 2.91
N ASP A 88 -19.12 -8.28 4.20
CA ASP A 88 -18.59 -7.38 5.24
C ASP A 88 -17.08 -7.16 5.07
N GLY A 89 -16.36 -8.21 4.67
CA GLY A 89 -14.94 -8.17 4.41
C GLY A 89 -14.58 -7.14 3.34
N LYS A 90 -15.31 -7.14 2.20
CA LYS A 90 -15.13 -6.16 1.13
C LYS A 90 -15.29 -4.72 1.61
N LEU A 91 -16.26 -4.46 2.49
CA LEU A 91 -16.48 -3.11 3.04
C LEU A 91 -15.28 -2.66 3.88
N VAL A 92 -14.66 -3.57 4.64
CA VAL A 92 -13.47 -3.28 5.46
C VAL A 92 -12.20 -3.14 4.63
N THR A 93 -12.06 -3.90 3.54
CA THR A 93 -10.86 -3.89 2.69
C THR A 93 -10.93 -2.97 1.49
N GLN A 94 -11.98 -2.14 1.35
CA GLN A 94 -12.11 -1.08 0.34
C GLN A 94 -11.23 0.14 0.66
N ILE A 95 -9.93 -0.10 0.86
CA ILE A 95 -8.90 0.88 1.21
C ILE A 95 -7.70 0.76 0.27
N GLU A 96 -6.77 1.71 0.35
CA GLU A 96 -5.56 1.66 -0.48
C GLU A 96 -4.72 0.41 -0.16
N THR A 97 -4.13 -0.21 -1.19
CA THR A 97 -3.29 -1.42 -1.08
C THR A 97 -2.26 -1.33 0.04
N LYS A 98 -1.61 -0.18 0.20
CA LYS A 98 -0.62 0.01 1.27
C LYS A 98 -1.25 -0.11 2.66
N GLU A 99 -2.41 0.48 2.86
CA GLU A 99 -3.13 0.46 4.14
C GLU A 99 -3.67 -0.93 4.45
N LYS A 100 -4.15 -1.63 3.41
CA LYS A 100 -4.58 -3.03 3.46
C LYS A 100 -3.47 -3.98 3.89
N ILE A 101 -2.28 -3.89 3.30
CA ILE A 101 -1.12 -4.69 3.71
C ILE A 101 -0.68 -4.35 5.14
N GLU A 102 -0.69 -3.07 5.53
CA GLU A 102 -0.39 -2.67 6.91
C GLU A 102 -1.45 -3.18 7.91
N LEU A 103 -2.73 -3.24 7.52
CA LEU A 103 -3.79 -3.85 8.32
C LEU A 103 -3.54 -5.35 8.51
N ALA A 104 -3.24 -6.08 7.44
CA ALA A 104 -2.87 -7.49 7.52
C ALA A 104 -1.68 -7.71 8.46
N LYS A 105 -0.63 -6.89 8.35
CA LYS A 105 0.52 -6.94 9.25
C LYS A 105 0.15 -6.70 10.72
N LYS A 106 -0.66 -5.68 10.99
CA LYS A 106 -1.14 -5.38 12.36
C LYS A 106 -1.97 -6.51 12.93
N LEU A 107 -2.85 -7.12 12.13
CA LEU A 107 -3.66 -8.27 12.56
C LEU A 107 -2.79 -9.50 12.82
N SER A 108 -1.84 -9.80 11.93
CA SER A 108 -0.82 -10.85 12.12
C SER A 108 -0.10 -10.69 13.46
N HIS A 109 0.35 -9.49 13.81
CA HIS A 109 0.96 -9.21 15.11
C HIS A 109 -0.02 -9.32 16.27
N ARG A 110 -1.21 -8.70 16.16
CA ARG A 110 -2.20 -8.63 17.23
C ARG A 110 -2.71 -10.02 17.64
N TYR A 111 -2.93 -10.90 16.67
CA TYR A 111 -3.48 -12.23 16.89
C TYR A 111 -2.40 -13.32 17.00
N GLY A 112 -1.11 -12.95 17.03
CA GLY A 112 -0.02 -13.92 17.18
C GLY A 112 0.10 -14.91 16.00
N LEU A 113 -0.22 -14.44 14.79
CA LEU A 113 -0.21 -15.22 13.54
C LEU A 113 0.91 -14.72 12.61
N PRO A 114 2.20 -14.99 12.90
CA PRO A 114 3.27 -14.53 12.03
C PRO A 114 3.17 -15.20 10.66
N LEU A 115 3.49 -14.47 9.58
CA LEU A 115 3.53 -15.02 8.21
C LEU A 115 4.35 -16.30 8.11
N HIS A 116 5.43 -16.39 8.89
CA HIS A 116 6.29 -17.55 8.95
C HIS A 116 6.68 -17.88 10.40
N ARG A 117 6.90 -19.16 10.70
CA ARG A 117 7.34 -19.63 12.03
C ARG A 117 8.64 -18.99 12.52
N HIS A 118 9.53 -18.62 11.59
CA HIS A 118 10.80 -17.96 11.90
C HIS A 118 10.66 -16.45 11.81
N ALA A 119 10.99 -15.73 12.90
CA ALA A 119 10.83 -14.28 13.00
C ALA A 119 11.59 -13.51 11.91
N ARG A 120 12.82 -13.93 11.59
CA ARG A 120 13.62 -13.33 10.51
C ARG A 120 12.93 -13.44 9.15
N THR A 121 12.45 -14.63 8.80
CA THR A 121 11.71 -14.86 7.55
C THR A 121 10.43 -14.04 7.49
N THR A 122 9.72 -13.86 8.62
CA THR A 122 8.55 -12.98 8.69
C THR A 122 8.93 -11.52 8.42
N ALA A 123 10.00 -11.02 9.03
CA ALA A 123 10.49 -9.65 8.80
C ALA A 123 10.93 -9.43 7.35
N ASP A 124 11.62 -10.41 6.75
CA ASP A 124 12.05 -10.38 5.36
C ASP A 124 10.85 -10.40 4.41
N ALA A 125 9.82 -11.23 4.68
CA ALA A 125 8.58 -11.27 3.91
C ALA A 125 7.85 -9.93 3.93
N TRP A 126 7.66 -9.32 5.10
CA TRP A 126 7.02 -8.00 5.20
C TRP A 126 7.83 -6.90 4.49
N SER A 127 9.16 -6.97 4.58
CA SER A 127 10.04 -6.03 3.87
C SER A 127 9.92 -6.20 2.35
N ALA A 128 9.85 -7.44 1.86
CA ALA A 128 9.67 -7.75 0.45
C ALA A 128 8.30 -7.32 -0.07
N ILE A 129 7.22 -7.55 0.69
CA ILE A 129 5.87 -7.08 0.33
C ILE A 129 5.84 -5.55 0.21
N ARG A 130 6.45 -4.83 1.17
CA ARG A 130 6.52 -3.36 1.11
C ARG A 130 7.22 -2.87 -0.17
N LEU A 131 8.34 -3.49 -0.53
CA LEU A 131 9.05 -3.17 -1.76
C LEU A 131 8.22 -3.53 -3.01
N ALA A 132 7.48 -4.64 -2.98
CA ALA A 132 6.57 -5.03 -4.05
C ALA A 132 5.43 -4.03 -4.25
N VAL A 133 4.86 -3.45 -3.18
CA VAL A 133 3.83 -2.39 -3.26
C VAL A 133 4.38 -1.16 -3.99
N GLU A 134 5.60 -0.73 -3.66
CA GLU A 134 6.24 0.42 -4.32
C GLU A 134 6.58 0.12 -5.77
N ALA A 135 7.10 -1.08 -6.06
CA ALA A 135 7.38 -1.56 -7.40
C ALA A 135 6.10 -1.64 -8.27
N ARG A 136 5.02 -2.21 -7.73
CA ARG A 136 3.71 -2.30 -8.40
C ARG A 136 3.19 -0.93 -8.80
N ASN A 137 3.30 0.07 -7.93
CA ASN A 137 2.87 1.43 -8.25
C ASN A 137 3.69 2.06 -9.38
N LYS A 138 5.00 1.77 -9.45
CA LYS A 138 5.86 2.19 -10.56
C LYS A 138 5.52 1.45 -11.85
N MET A 139 5.30 0.14 -11.79
CA MET A 139 4.88 -0.65 -12.96
C MET A 139 3.54 -0.21 -13.52
N ALA A 140 2.52 -0.04 -12.67
CA ALA A 140 1.16 0.28 -13.10
C ALA A 140 0.97 1.75 -13.53
N HIS A 141 1.73 2.69 -12.96
CA HIS A 141 1.46 4.12 -13.12
C HIS A 141 2.68 4.95 -13.55
N GLY A 142 3.86 4.35 -13.64
CA GLY A 142 5.06 5.03 -14.07
C GLY A 142 5.07 5.30 -15.57
N ILE A 143 5.81 6.33 -15.98
CA ILE A 143 6.10 6.58 -17.38
C ILE A 143 7.36 5.78 -17.72
N TRP A 144 7.20 4.81 -18.61
CA TRP A 144 8.29 3.93 -19.01
C TRP A 144 9.04 4.50 -20.21
N ARG A 145 10.37 4.38 -20.16
CA ARG A 145 11.30 4.79 -21.21
C ARG A 145 12.47 3.84 -21.24
N MET A 146 13.22 3.86 -22.34
CA MET A 146 14.50 3.16 -22.45
C MET A 146 15.61 4.19 -22.59
N ILE A 147 16.76 3.91 -21.98
CA ILE A 147 18.01 4.64 -22.25
C ILE A 147 18.83 3.79 -23.21
N ASP A 148 19.24 4.41 -24.32
CA ASP A 148 20.03 3.81 -25.40
C ASP A 148 19.41 2.53 -26.00
N GLY A 149 18.10 2.35 -25.84
CA GLY A 149 17.37 1.15 -26.26
C GLY A 149 17.59 -0.08 -25.38
N GLU A 150 18.45 0.00 -24.36
CA GLU A 150 18.87 -1.17 -23.57
C GLU A 150 18.37 -1.11 -22.12
N THR A 151 18.40 0.07 -21.50
CA THR A 151 18.19 0.20 -20.05
C THR A 151 16.77 0.69 -19.76
N PRO A 152 15.87 -0.16 -19.23
CA PRO A 152 14.51 0.25 -18.90
C PRO A 152 14.51 1.14 -17.66
N ILE A 153 13.90 2.31 -17.80
CA ILE A 153 13.68 3.24 -16.69
C ILE A 153 12.21 3.55 -16.51
N VAL A 154 11.85 3.83 -15.27
CA VAL A 154 10.51 4.26 -14.90
C VAL A 154 10.58 5.63 -14.22
N VAL A 155 9.79 6.58 -14.72
CA VAL A 155 9.65 7.92 -14.15
C VAL A 155 8.38 8.00 -13.32
N SER A 156 8.50 8.41 -12.07
CA SER A 156 7.35 8.60 -11.18
C SER A 156 6.78 10.02 -11.33
N TYR A 157 5.54 10.13 -11.79
CA TYR A 157 4.83 11.41 -11.91
C TYR A 157 4.43 12.05 -10.56
N ARG A 158 4.48 11.28 -9.46
CA ARG A 158 3.98 11.73 -8.15
C ARG A 158 5.00 12.49 -7.29
N ILE A 159 6.25 12.54 -7.72
CA ILE A 159 7.31 13.23 -6.96
C ILE A 159 7.54 14.56 -7.66
N PRO A 160 7.06 15.69 -7.13
CA PRO A 160 7.45 16.99 -7.65
C PRO A 160 8.95 17.13 -7.45
N ILE A 161 9.63 17.32 -8.55
CA ILE A 161 11.06 17.50 -8.65
C ILE A 161 11.27 18.98 -8.95
N GLU A 162 12.38 19.53 -8.48
CA GLU A 162 12.80 20.88 -8.87
C GLU A 162 12.75 21.00 -10.41
N ALA A 163 12.37 22.18 -10.91
CA ALA A 163 12.29 22.42 -12.34
C ALA A 163 13.60 22.00 -13.03
N GLY A 164 13.50 21.11 -14.03
CA GLY A 164 14.66 20.59 -14.76
C GLY A 164 15.26 19.27 -14.22
N ARG A 165 14.72 18.67 -13.16
CA ARG A 165 15.13 17.32 -12.70
C ARG A 165 14.06 16.29 -13.05
N ILE A 166 14.47 15.10 -13.49
CA ILE A 166 13.61 13.92 -13.70
C ILE A 166 14.05 12.84 -12.71
N ASN A 167 13.13 12.36 -11.86
CA ASN A 167 13.39 11.29 -10.92
C ASN A 167 13.00 9.98 -11.60
N SER A 168 13.95 9.44 -12.36
CA SER A 168 13.84 8.12 -12.98
C SER A 168 14.52 7.07 -12.09
N GLU A 169 14.04 5.84 -12.20
CA GLU A 169 14.66 4.70 -11.55
C GLU A 169 14.90 3.60 -12.58
N HIS A 170 16.07 2.96 -12.49
CA HIS A 170 16.37 1.77 -13.28
C HIS A 170 15.47 0.61 -12.86
N PHE A 171 14.82 -0.02 -13.84
CA PHE A 171 13.85 -1.08 -13.63
C PHE A 171 14.06 -2.28 -14.56
N PRO A 172 15.20 -2.98 -14.41
CA PRO A 172 15.58 -4.10 -15.26
C PRO A 172 14.68 -5.33 -15.07
N LEU A 173 14.76 -6.27 -16.02
CA LEU A 173 13.93 -7.47 -16.05
C LEU A 173 14.07 -8.33 -14.78
N ASP A 174 15.30 -8.55 -14.32
CA ASP A 174 15.63 -9.29 -13.09
C ASP A 174 14.94 -8.69 -11.85
N ARG A 175 14.81 -7.36 -11.79
CA ARG A 175 14.09 -6.67 -10.73
C ARG A 175 12.59 -6.96 -10.79
N ILE A 176 11.99 -6.98 -11.99
CA ILE A 176 10.57 -7.31 -12.17
C ILE A 176 10.33 -8.76 -11.72
N GLU A 177 11.16 -9.70 -12.17
CA GLU A 177 11.09 -11.12 -11.79
C GLU A 177 11.27 -11.33 -10.28
N ALA A 178 12.16 -10.56 -9.65
CA ALA A 178 12.35 -10.60 -8.20
C ALA A 178 11.08 -10.13 -7.45
N VAL A 179 10.36 -9.13 -7.98
CA VAL A 179 9.07 -8.68 -7.43
C VAL A 179 8.02 -9.76 -7.59
N THR A 180 7.90 -10.37 -8.77
CA THR A 180 6.98 -11.50 -9.02
C THR A 180 7.23 -12.64 -8.03
N SER A 181 8.50 -13.03 -7.88
CA SER A 181 8.92 -14.09 -6.96
C SER A 181 8.60 -13.76 -5.49
N ALA A 182 8.78 -12.49 -5.10
CA ALA A 182 8.42 -12.03 -3.75
C ALA A 182 6.90 -12.12 -3.52
N CYS A 183 6.10 -11.72 -4.50
CA CYS A 183 4.64 -11.79 -4.43
C CYS A 183 4.14 -13.24 -4.36
N LEU A 184 4.69 -14.15 -5.17
CA LEU A 184 4.35 -15.59 -5.09
C LEU A 184 4.66 -16.19 -3.72
N ARG A 185 5.81 -15.85 -3.13
CA ARG A 185 6.16 -16.32 -1.78
C ARG A 185 5.20 -15.76 -0.73
N ALA A 186 4.93 -14.45 -0.77
CA ALA A 186 4.01 -13.80 0.16
C ALA A 186 2.59 -14.37 0.05
N LYS A 187 2.09 -14.59 -1.18
CA LYS A 187 0.81 -15.26 -1.44
C LYS A 187 0.74 -16.61 -0.73
N LYS A 188 1.73 -17.48 -0.92
CA LYS A 188 1.80 -18.80 -0.26
C LYS A 188 1.78 -18.70 1.27
N LEU A 189 2.42 -17.68 1.85
CA LEU A 189 2.40 -17.46 3.30
C LEU A 189 1.02 -17.02 3.80
N PHE A 190 0.33 -16.13 3.07
CA PHE A 190 -1.04 -15.75 3.39
C PHE A 190 -2.01 -16.93 3.24
N ASP A 191 -1.94 -17.67 2.13
CA ASP A 191 -2.78 -18.85 1.89
C ASP A 191 -2.61 -19.90 3.00
N ALA A 192 -1.37 -20.10 3.47
CA ALA A 192 -1.09 -21.00 4.59
C ALA A 192 -1.70 -20.51 5.92
N LEU A 193 -1.75 -19.19 6.16
CA LEU A 193 -2.44 -18.63 7.32
C LEU A 193 -3.95 -18.77 7.22
N CYS A 194 -4.55 -18.49 6.07
CA CYS A 194 -5.99 -18.71 5.84
C CYS A 194 -6.36 -20.18 6.08
N ALA A 195 -5.60 -21.11 5.50
CA ALA A 195 -5.80 -22.55 5.70
C ALA A 195 -5.71 -22.92 7.19
N ARG A 196 -4.71 -22.38 7.90
CA ARG A 196 -4.55 -22.60 9.35
C ARG A 196 -5.76 -22.10 10.15
N ILE A 197 -6.28 -20.91 9.85
CA ILE A 197 -7.47 -20.37 10.53
C ILE A 197 -8.70 -21.24 10.25
N ALA A 198 -8.85 -21.71 9.00
CA ALA A 198 -9.92 -22.61 8.63
C ALA A 198 -9.86 -23.96 9.37
N THR A 199 -8.65 -24.48 9.64
CA THR A 199 -8.46 -25.77 10.32
C THR A 199 -8.46 -25.68 11.84
N GLU A 200 -7.79 -24.69 12.41
CA GLU A 200 -7.60 -24.54 13.88
C GLU A 200 -8.70 -23.66 14.50
N GLY A 201 -9.52 -23.01 13.67
CA GLY A 201 -10.47 -22.01 14.09
C GLY A 201 -9.83 -20.63 14.24
N ARG A 202 -10.71 -19.64 14.43
CA ARG A 202 -10.31 -18.24 14.58
C ARG A 202 -9.50 -18.03 15.86
N PRO A 203 -8.35 -17.33 15.81
CA PRO A 203 -7.64 -16.95 17.03
C PRO A 203 -8.49 -16.03 17.90
N LYS A 204 -8.49 -16.27 19.22
CA LYS A 204 -9.17 -15.36 20.15
C LYS A 204 -8.49 -13.98 20.11
N PRO A 205 -9.25 -12.87 20.11
CA PRO A 205 -8.67 -11.54 20.22
C PRO A 205 -7.82 -11.46 21.50
N PRO A 206 -6.66 -10.77 21.46
CA PRO A 206 -5.93 -10.50 22.69
C PRO A 206 -6.82 -9.70 23.64
N VAL A 207 -6.76 -10.03 24.93
CA VAL A 207 -7.45 -9.28 25.99
C VAL A 207 -7.00 -7.82 25.91
N PRO A 208 -7.93 -6.85 25.89
CA PRO A 208 -7.55 -5.44 25.92
C PRO A 208 -6.62 -5.18 27.11
N ALA A 209 -5.58 -4.38 26.91
CA ALA A 209 -4.83 -3.87 28.05
C ALA A 209 -5.80 -3.07 28.94
N PRO A 210 -5.75 -3.23 30.28
CA PRO A 210 -6.60 -2.45 31.16
C PRO A 210 -6.36 -0.97 30.92
N THR A 211 -7.44 -0.21 30.70
CA THR A 211 -7.34 1.23 30.55
C THR A 211 -7.25 1.88 31.93
N PRO A 212 -6.58 3.04 32.09
CA PRO A 212 -6.49 3.75 33.38
C PRO A 212 -7.86 4.13 33.99
N ASN A 213 -8.95 4.03 33.22
CA ASN A 213 -10.32 4.33 33.63
C ASN A 213 -11.19 3.07 33.80
N ASP A 214 -10.60 1.87 33.76
CA ASP A 214 -11.37 0.66 34.00
C ASP A 214 -11.79 0.62 35.49
N PRO A 215 -13.11 0.57 35.78
CA PRO A 215 -13.63 0.70 37.14
C PRO A 215 -13.21 -0.46 38.07
N GLU A 216 -12.58 -1.50 37.54
CA GLU A 216 -12.06 -2.66 38.28
C GLU A 216 -10.74 -2.40 39.03
N PHE A 217 -10.03 -1.29 38.75
CA PHE A 217 -8.80 -0.92 39.49
C PHE A 217 -9.01 0.11 40.60
N SER A 218 -10.23 0.59 40.84
CA SER A 218 -10.51 1.61 41.86
C SER A 218 -10.84 1.04 43.25
N LYS A 219 -10.69 -0.26 43.49
CA LYS A 219 -11.07 -0.89 44.77
C LYS A 219 -10.04 -1.90 45.26
N SER A 220 -8.89 -1.41 45.71
CA SER A 220 -8.08 -2.11 46.73
C SER A 220 -6.96 -1.18 47.18
N ASP A 221 -7.28 -0.22 48.05
CA ASP A 221 -6.35 0.42 48.99
C ASP A 221 -7.13 1.18 50.08
N GLU A 222 -8.20 0.54 50.57
CA GLU A 222 -8.64 0.76 51.95
C GLU A 222 -8.52 -0.62 52.62
N TRP A 223 -8.28 -0.66 53.93
CA TRP A 223 -7.98 -1.86 54.74
C TRP A 223 -6.49 -2.26 54.78
N SER A 224 -5.65 -1.45 55.42
CA SER A 224 -5.33 -1.57 56.87
C SER A 224 -4.12 -0.72 57.27
#